data_AF-U4UMR3-F1
#
_entry.id   AF-U4UMR3-F1
#
_cell.length_a   1.000
_cell.length_b   1.000
_cell.length_c   1.000
_cell.angle_alpha   90.00
_cell.angle_beta   90.00
_cell.angle_gamma   90.00
#
_symmetry.space_group_name_H-M   'P 1'
#
loop_
_entity.id
_entity.type
_entity.pdbx_description
1 polymer ?
#
loop_
_entity_poly.entity_id
_entity_poly.type
_entity_poly.pdbx_seq_one_letter_code
_entity_poly.pdbx_strand_id
1 'polypeptide(L)'
;MSAEDTHLPYANKHLLTYEDSNKQTKNESALRTKNDLKTYKENESTTNDAKSVIGTVFNTKNDNKTLARETEDAVPISRVQENVLEINNNNSSSALNSHQVVVRKLRTTVNFQKRESEEIDLEVEKRDIANAVEHGMRALEELVKIKEPLLYKLGLFLGNNDPAAKVANFGKPSSSKAVYLSQIGYATLEASKKISEDNRRNVGRQPAGIPVQVQSKVDLDECPLRGRPRCSPASLRFRTADGTCNNLQHPWIGSAMLPMQRFLPPVYEDGIQSIRRGIFGAKLPSPRAISTIIHRDEDREIHSVTLMFMQWGQFIDHDITSTVKSRGFNGSIPKCCEDGGHKSLPREFLHPSCLPIEVPRNDPFLSRFNIGCMEFIRSAPSTRIECELGWREQINQVTPYIDGSTIYGSDVDAADSVRTFRNGKIFYGNSNQNHGKEDEICTSGALSEDCVQPGDHRFNENPGLVAMHTVFVRYHNKIASILSRINPHWSDERTYQETRRIVYSVIQHELAQCYANGLVRQPNTPAQ
;
A
#
# COMPACT_ATOMS: atom_id res chain seq x y z
N MET A 1 0.87 58.69 4.66
CA MET A 1 2.04 59.27 3.98
C MET A 1 3.09 58.19 3.87
N SER A 2 3.32 57.72 2.63
CA SER A 2 4.46 56.98 2.02
C SER A 2 5.09 55.81 2.82
N ALA A 3 5.09 54.54 2.42
CA ALA A 3 5.27 53.86 1.11
C ALA A 3 6.66 54.08 0.47
N GLU A 4 7.54 53.09 0.63
CA GLU A 4 8.70 52.73 -0.21
C GLU A 4 8.67 51.19 -0.20
N ASP A 5 8.34 50.40 -1.23
CA ASP A 5 8.58 50.44 -2.69
C ASP A 5 10.06 50.41 -3.08
N THR A 6 10.60 49.19 -3.14
CA THR A 6 11.74 48.85 -4.00
C THR A 6 11.42 47.63 -4.85
N HIS A 7 10.76 47.89 -5.99
CA HIS A 7 10.89 47.11 -7.21
C HIS A 7 12.09 47.63 -8.02
N LEU A 8 12.74 46.75 -8.80
CA LEU A 8 13.40 46.93 -10.12
C LEU A 8 14.41 45.78 -10.37
N PRO A 9 14.80 45.43 -11.61
CA PRO A 9 13.99 45.17 -12.80
C PRO A 9 14.47 43.97 -13.66
N TYR A 10 13.67 43.67 -14.68
CA TYR A 10 13.93 42.86 -15.87
C TYR A 10 15.32 43.06 -16.52
N ALA A 11 15.91 41.96 -17.03
CA ALA A 11 16.76 41.98 -18.21
C ALA A 11 16.47 40.75 -19.08
N ASN A 12 15.92 41.02 -20.26
CA ASN A 12 15.60 40.08 -21.32
C ASN A 12 16.48 40.46 -22.51
N LYS A 13 17.43 39.60 -22.92
CA LYS A 13 18.06 39.48 -24.26
C LYS A 13 19.39 38.72 -24.16
N HIS A 14 19.39 37.47 -24.62
CA HIS A 14 20.28 36.99 -25.68
C HIS A 14 19.95 35.51 -25.95
N LEU A 15 19.02 35.29 -26.89
CA LEU A 15 19.08 34.15 -27.79
C LEU A 15 20.12 34.50 -28.86
N LEU A 16 21.08 33.61 -29.10
CA LEU A 16 21.47 33.08 -30.42
C LEU A 16 22.81 32.34 -30.32
N THR A 17 22.89 31.26 -31.10
CA THR A 17 24.06 30.46 -31.51
C THR A 17 24.74 29.58 -30.46
N TYR A 18 24.49 28.27 -30.52
CA TYR A 18 25.53 27.22 -30.58
C TYR A 18 24.87 25.90 -31.05
N GLU A 19 24.56 25.85 -32.35
CA GLU A 19 24.59 24.60 -33.11
C GLU A 19 26.05 24.34 -33.56
N ASP A 20 26.36 23.08 -33.83
CA ASP A 20 27.64 22.55 -34.33
C ASP A 20 28.81 22.45 -33.34
N SER A 21 28.83 21.33 -32.59
CA SER A 21 30.04 20.52 -32.38
C SER A 21 29.78 19.29 -31.50
N ASN A 22 29.22 18.22 -32.07
CA ASN A 22 29.62 16.84 -31.72
C ASN A 22 29.02 15.78 -32.67
N LYS A 23 29.36 15.91 -33.96
CA LYS A 23 29.36 14.77 -34.90
C LYS A 23 30.77 14.19 -34.95
N GLN A 24 31.27 13.58 -33.86
CA GLN A 24 32.49 12.77 -33.92
C GLN A 24 32.72 11.85 -32.70
N THR A 25 31.69 11.13 -32.23
CA THR A 25 31.86 9.98 -31.31
C THR A 25 30.84 8.86 -31.55
N LYS A 26 30.30 8.75 -32.78
CA LYS A 26 29.29 7.73 -33.14
C LYS A 26 29.85 6.42 -33.72
N ASN A 27 31.16 6.18 -33.68
CA ASN A 27 31.76 4.99 -34.31
C ASN A 27 32.62 4.09 -33.40
N GLU A 28 32.59 4.23 -32.06
CA GLU A 28 33.35 3.34 -31.16
C GLU A 28 32.51 2.54 -30.16
N SER A 29 31.18 2.71 -30.09
CA SER A 29 30.32 1.88 -29.22
C SER A 29 29.62 0.71 -29.94
N ALA A 30 29.79 0.57 -31.27
CA ALA A 30 29.17 -0.50 -32.07
C ALA A 30 30.02 -1.79 -32.16
N LEU A 31 31.20 -1.83 -31.52
CA LEU A 31 32.11 -2.99 -31.57
C LEU A 31 32.27 -3.74 -30.23
N ARG A 32 31.59 -3.32 -29.15
CA ARG A 32 31.58 -4.03 -27.86
C ARG A 32 30.31 -4.85 -27.60
N THR A 33 29.27 -4.70 -28.41
CA THR A 33 27.97 -5.39 -28.24
C THR A 33 27.79 -6.59 -29.18
N LYS A 34 28.89 -7.28 -29.52
CA LYS A 34 28.87 -8.52 -30.32
C LYS A 34 29.52 -9.73 -29.65
N ASN A 35 30.10 -9.58 -28.45
CA ASN A 35 30.72 -10.68 -27.70
C ASN A 35 29.95 -11.16 -26.46
N ASP A 36 28.91 -10.46 -25.99
CA ASP A 36 28.15 -10.87 -24.79
C ASP A 36 26.81 -11.56 -25.10
N LEU A 37 26.48 -11.76 -26.38
CA LEU A 37 25.26 -12.47 -26.83
C LEU A 37 25.50 -13.96 -27.14
N LYS A 38 26.63 -14.52 -26.71
CA LYS A 38 27.00 -15.93 -26.97
C LYS A 38 27.08 -16.83 -25.73
N THR A 39 26.68 -16.33 -24.56
CA THR A 39 26.77 -17.08 -23.28
C THR A 39 25.44 -17.27 -22.55
N TYR A 40 24.30 -17.01 -23.21
CA TYR A 40 22.95 -17.15 -22.65
C TYR A 40 22.06 -18.14 -23.42
N LYS A 41 22.67 -19.19 -24.00
CA LYS A 41 21.95 -20.27 -24.72
C LYS A 41 22.35 -21.69 -24.31
N GLU A 42 22.88 -21.86 -23.10
CA GLU A 42 23.13 -23.17 -22.50
C GLU A 42 22.61 -23.16 -21.06
N ASN A 43 21.29 -23.33 -20.88
CA ASN A 43 20.65 -23.87 -19.66
C ASN A 43 19.12 -24.06 -19.81
N GLU A 44 18.62 -24.33 -21.03
CA GLU A 44 17.29 -24.91 -21.25
C GLU A 44 17.46 -26.34 -21.78
N SER A 45 17.86 -27.24 -20.89
CA SER A 45 17.92 -28.68 -21.14
C SER A 45 17.91 -29.39 -19.79
N THR A 46 16.77 -29.37 -19.09
CA THR A 46 16.44 -30.28 -17.97
C THR A 46 14.98 -30.10 -17.52
N THR A 47 14.03 -30.18 -18.45
CA THR A 47 12.60 -30.41 -18.11
C THR A 47 11.95 -31.24 -19.21
N ASN A 48 12.45 -32.45 -19.42
CA ASN A 48 11.79 -33.51 -20.17
C ASN A 48 11.87 -34.78 -19.33
N ASP A 49 11.14 -34.80 -18.21
CA ASP A 49 10.83 -36.02 -17.44
C ASP A 49 9.71 -35.70 -16.44
N ALA A 50 8.46 -35.66 -16.94
CA ALA A 50 7.22 -35.86 -16.15
C ALA A 50 5.94 -35.80 -17.03
N LYS A 51 6.00 -36.25 -18.29
CA LYS A 51 4.80 -36.50 -19.12
C LYS A 51 4.78 -37.96 -19.55
N SER A 52 4.52 -38.82 -18.58
CA SER A 52 4.14 -40.21 -18.81
C SER A 52 3.51 -40.73 -17.53
N VAL A 53 2.20 -40.49 -17.33
CA VAL A 53 1.19 -41.46 -16.86
C VAL A 53 -0.19 -40.82 -17.16
N ILE A 54 -1.13 -41.66 -17.59
CA ILE A 54 -2.58 -41.42 -17.79
C ILE A 54 -2.98 -40.90 -19.18
N GLY A 55 -2.85 -41.79 -20.16
CA GLY A 55 -3.76 -41.88 -21.29
C GLY A 55 -4.62 -43.14 -21.17
N THR A 56 -5.91 -42.98 -20.89
CA THR A 56 -7.07 -43.86 -21.16
C THR A 56 -8.23 -43.19 -20.40
N VAL A 57 -9.29 -42.66 -21.02
CA VAL A 57 -10.39 -43.37 -21.69
C VAL A 57 -11.07 -42.40 -22.69
N PHE A 58 -11.65 -42.98 -23.73
CA PHE A 58 -12.50 -42.41 -24.79
C PHE A 58 -11.81 -42.06 -26.11
N ASN A 59 -11.65 -43.12 -26.88
CA ASN A 59 -11.50 -43.14 -28.33
C ASN A 59 -12.91 -43.23 -28.93
N THR A 60 -13.36 -42.22 -29.66
CA THR A 60 -14.28 -42.40 -30.79
C THR A 60 -13.85 -41.49 -31.94
N LYS A 61 -13.76 -42.11 -33.11
CA LYS A 61 -13.25 -41.59 -34.38
C LYS A 61 -14.31 -40.81 -35.17
N ASN A 62 -13.77 -39.91 -36.01
CA ASN A 62 -14.21 -39.54 -37.36
C ASN A 62 -15.32 -38.48 -37.56
N ASP A 63 -14.89 -37.27 -37.95
CA ASP A 63 -14.76 -36.80 -39.35
C ASP A 63 -15.34 -35.40 -39.66
N ASN A 64 -14.50 -34.65 -40.39
CA ASN A 64 -14.75 -33.51 -41.28
C ASN A 64 -14.96 -32.07 -40.76
N LYS A 65 -13.89 -31.29 -40.97
CA LYS A 65 -13.79 -29.98 -41.68
C LYS A 65 -14.98 -28.99 -41.57
N THR A 66 -14.65 -27.79 -41.07
CA THR A 66 -14.69 -26.45 -41.72
C THR A 66 -15.10 -25.35 -40.72
N LEU A 67 -14.26 -24.31 -40.67
CA LEU A 67 -14.39 -22.95 -40.10
C LEU A 67 -15.66 -22.57 -39.28
N ALA A 68 -15.42 -22.22 -38.01
CA ALA A 68 -15.86 -20.97 -37.36
C ALA A 68 -15.09 -20.81 -36.04
N ARG A 69 -14.64 -19.61 -35.68
CA ARG A 69 -14.31 -19.29 -34.28
C ARG A 69 -14.98 -18.00 -33.86
N GLU A 70 -16.05 -18.26 -33.13
CA GLU A 70 -16.90 -17.38 -32.36
C GLU A 70 -16.26 -17.03 -31.00
N THR A 71 -16.90 -16.04 -30.41
CA THR A 71 -16.91 -15.53 -29.03
C THR A 71 -16.73 -16.59 -27.92
N GLU A 72 -15.92 -16.27 -26.91
CA GLU A 72 -15.84 -17.04 -25.66
C GLU A 72 -16.85 -16.50 -24.63
N ASP A 73 -17.93 -17.27 -24.43
CA ASP A 73 -18.92 -17.08 -23.36
C ASP A 73 -18.46 -17.74 -22.06
N ALA A 74 -18.76 -17.06 -20.94
CA ALA A 74 -18.54 -17.54 -19.58
C ALA A 74 -19.51 -18.68 -19.20
N VAL A 75 -19.00 -19.66 -18.44
CA VAL A 75 -19.77 -20.82 -17.95
C VAL A 75 -20.69 -20.41 -16.78
N PRO A 76 -21.98 -20.82 -16.75
CA PRO A 76 -22.89 -20.48 -15.66
C PRO A 76 -22.64 -21.30 -14.37
N ILE A 77 -22.66 -20.61 -13.22
CA ILE A 77 -22.43 -21.11 -11.85
C ILE A 77 -23.71 -21.79 -11.31
N SER A 78 -24.16 -22.87 -11.95
CA SER A 78 -25.28 -23.69 -11.43
C SER A 78 -25.00 -25.19 -11.45
N ARG A 79 -23.73 -25.60 -11.58
CA ARG A 79 -23.35 -27.03 -11.72
C ARG A 79 -22.17 -27.49 -10.84
N VAL A 80 -21.76 -26.73 -9.84
CA VAL A 80 -20.64 -27.08 -8.94
C VAL A 80 -21.11 -27.61 -7.57
N GLN A 81 -22.40 -27.90 -7.40
CA GLN A 81 -22.97 -28.21 -6.09
C GLN A 81 -22.94 -29.68 -5.63
N GLU A 82 -22.27 -30.60 -6.33
CA GLU A 82 -22.34 -32.04 -5.95
C GLU A 82 -21.00 -32.77 -5.67
N ASN A 83 -19.83 -32.13 -5.70
CA ASN A 83 -18.55 -32.86 -5.49
C ASN A 83 -17.63 -32.32 -4.38
N VAL A 84 -18.16 -31.68 -3.33
CA VAL A 84 -17.33 -31.15 -2.21
C VAL A 84 -17.35 -32.04 -0.95
N LEU A 85 -17.92 -33.24 -1.02
CA LEU A 85 -17.99 -34.17 0.12
C LEU A 85 -17.44 -35.55 -0.24
N GLU A 86 -16.17 -35.67 -0.62
CA GLU A 86 -15.44 -36.96 -0.57
C GLU A 86 -13.93 -36.82 -0.86
N ILE A 87 -13.19 -36.01 -0.08
CA ILE A 87 -11.73 -36.15 0.02
C ILE A 87 -11.34 -36.01 1.50
N ASN A 88 -11.71 -37.02 2.28
CA ASN A 88 -11.14 -37.29 3.60
C ASN A 88 -10.91 -38.79 3.66
N ASN A 89 -9.70 -39.22 3.29
CA ASN A 89 -8.95 -40.35 3.84
C ASN A 89 -7.88 -40.79 2.83
N ASN A 90 -6.69 -41.08 3.36
CA ASN A 90 -5.50 -41.66 2.73
C ASN A 90 -4.54 -40.66 2.06
N ASN A 91 -3.54 -40.23 2.82
CA ASN A 91 -2.17 -40.71 2.59
C ASN A 91 -1.21 -40.16 3.66
N SER A 92 -0.85 -41.04 4.59
CA SER A 92 0.34 -40.93 5.43
C SER A 92 1.56 -41.46 4.67
N SER A 93 2.72 -40.91 5.03
CA SER A 93 4.11 -41.37 4.78
C SER A 93 4.74 -41.16 3.39
N SER A 94 5.65 -40.18 3.27
CA SER A 94 7.11 -40.40 3.33
C SER A 94 7.91 -39.18 2.82
N ALA A 95 9.17 -39.07 3.28
CA ALA A 95 10.22 -38.10 2.92
C ALA A 95 10.31 -36.78 3.71
N LEU A 96 10.74 -36.90 4.97
CA LEU A 96 11.47 -35.89 5.73
C LEU A 96 12.98 -36.11 5.56
N ASN A 97 13.73 -35.07 5.18
CA ASN A 97 15.08 -34.80 5.71
C ASN A 97 15.63 -33.45 5.24
N SER A 98 15.74 -32.49 6.15
CA SER A 98 17.03 -31.93 6.62
C SER A 98 16.81 -30.63 7.41
N HIS A 99 17.05 -30.71 8.73
CA HIS A 99 17.70 -29.70 9.60
C HIS A 99 17.36 -30.02 11.06
N GLN A 100 18.26 -30.76 11.71
CA GLN A 100 18.29 -30.95 13.16
C GLN A 100 19.08 -29.80 13.79
N VAL A 101 18.49 -29.12 14.79
CA VAL A 101 19.24 -28.39 15.81
C VAL A 101 18.65 -28.69 17.19
N VAL A 102 19.34 -29.57 17.90
CA VAL A 102 19.62 -29.66 19.35
C VAL A 102 18.56 -29.15 20.34
N VAL A 103 17.86 -30.08 21.00
CA VAL A 103 17.15 -29.84 22.28
C VAL A 103 18.09 -30.12 23.45
N ARG A 104 18.43 -29.10 24.24
CA ARG A 104 19.14 -29.24 25.53
C ARG A 104 18.16 -29.08 26.69
N LYS A 105 18.08 -30.10 27.55
CA LYS A 105 17.45 -30.05 28.88
C LYS A 105 18.19 -29.06 29.77
N LEU A 106 17.47 -28.18 30.45
CA LEU A 106 17.93 -27.54 31.69
C LEU A 106 16.82 -27.60 32.74
N ARG A 107 17.15 -28.24 33.87
CA ARG A 107 16.44 -28.16 35.14
C ARG A 107 16.98 -26.95 35.90
N THR A 108 16.14 -26.23 36.61
CA THR A 108 16.58 -25.45 37.78
C THR A 108 15.42 -25.33 38.77
N THR A 109 15.73 -25.63 40.03
CA THR A 109 14.85 -25.53 41.19
C THR A 109 15.03 -24.14 41.80
N VAL A 110 13.94 -23.39 42.00
CA VAL A 110 13.93 -22.22 42.90
C VAL A 110 12.60 -22.24 43.68
N ASN A 111 12.71 -22.35 45.01
CA ASN A 111 11.59 -22.23 45.93
C ASN A 111 11.36 -20.74 46.25
N PHE A 112 10.20 -20.21 45.86
CA PHE A 112 9.58 -19.04 46.50
C PHE A 112 8.08 -19.34 46.66
N GLN A 113 7.64 -19.61 47.88
CA GLN A 113 6.22 -19.72 48.22
C GLN A 113 5.58 -18.33 48.18
N LYS A 114 5.07 -17.93 47.00
CA LYS A 114 3.98 -16.95 46.86
C LYS A 114 3.32 -17.07 45.48
N ARG A 115 2.05 -17.53 45.49
CA ARG A 115 1.00 -17.46 44.46
C ARG A 115 0.98 -18.53 43.35
N GLU A 116 0.72 -19.77 43.72
CA GLU A 116 0.27 -20.84 42.80
C GLU A 116 -0.95 -20.42 41.95
N SER A 117 -1.90 -19.66 42.49
CA SER A 117 -3.11 -19.26 41.75
C SER A 117 -2.84 -18.24 40.63
N GLU A 118 -2.00 -17.23 40.86
CA GLU A 118 -1.66 -16.26 39.82
C GLU A 118 -0.71 -16.85 38.78
N GLU A 119 0.20 -17.73 39.18
CA GLU A 119 1.11 -18.40 38.25
C GLU A 119 0.36 -19.40 37.34
N ILE A 120 -0.60 -20.14 37.87
CA ILE A 120 -1.51 -21.01 37.09
C ILE A 120 -2.39 -20.17 36.15
N ASP A 121 -2.97 -19.07 36.62
CA ASP A 121 -3.78 -18.18 35.76
C ASP A 121 -2.93 -17.56 34.63
N LEU A 122 -1.68 -17.18 34.90
CA LEU A 122 -0.73 -16.68 33.91
C LEU A 122 -0.29 -17.75 32.91
N GLU A 123 -0.12 -19.02 33.34
CA GLU A 123 0.17 -20.13 32.41
C GLU A 123 -1.03 -20.49 31.53
N VAL A 124 -2.24 -20.47 32.08
CA VAL A 124 -3.48 -20.65 31.32
C VAL A 124 -3.64 -19.53 30.29
N GLU A 125 -3.43 -18.27 30.70
CA GLU A 125 -3.47 -17.11 29.80
C GLU A 125 -2.44 -17.22 28.68
N LYS A 126 -1.19 -17.60 28.99
CA LYS A 126 -0.14 -17.84 27.97
C LYS A 126 -0.54 -18.94 26.98
N ARG A 127 -1.14 -20.02 27.46
CA ARG A 127 -1.60 -21.12 26.61
C ARG A 127 -2.75 -20.68 25.69
N ASP A 128 -3.69 -19.89 26.21
CA ASP A 128 -4.81 -19.36 25.44
C ASP A 128 -4.32 -18.38 24.34
N ILE A 129 -3.35 -17.53 24.66
CA ILE A 129 -2.69 -16.66 23.68
C ILE A 129 -1.99 -17.50 22.61
N ALA A 130 -1.22 -18.53 22.99
CA ALA A 130 -0.53 -19.38 22.02
C ALA A 130 -1.51 -20.12 21.09
N ASN A 131 -2.60 -20.66 21.63
CA ASN A 131 -3.66 -21.31 20.84
C ASN A 131 -4.32 -20.34 19.85
N ALA A 132 -4.59 -19.11 20.29
CA ALA A 132 -5.19 -18.10 19.44
C ALA A 132 -4.25 -17.63 18.33
N VAL A 133 -2.96 -17.50 18.63
CA VAL A 133 -1.93 -17.17 17.65
C VAL A 133 -1.82 -18.27 16.60
N GLU A 134 -1.80 -19.53 17.01
CA GLU A 134 -1.82 -20.66 16.10
C GLU A 134 -3.07 -20.63 15.20
N HIS A 135 -4.24 -20.34 15.77
CA HIS A 135 -5.47 -20.15 15.00
C HIS A 135 -5.34 -19.02 13.96
N GLY A 136 -4.80 -17.87 14.35
CA GLY A 136 -4.58 -16.73 13.45
C GLY A 136 -3.62 -17.07 12.30
N MET A 137 -2.54 -17.79 12.58
CA MET A 137 -1.60 -18.24 11.56
C MET A 137 -2.24 -19.26 10.60
N ARG A 138 -3.02 -20.22 11.11
CA ARG A 138 -3.77 -21.16 10.25
C ARG A 138 -4.79 -20.44 9.37
N ALA A 139 -5.49 -19.43 9.91
CA ALA A 139 -6.44 -18.63 9.14
C ALA A 139 -5.76 -17.84 8.01
N LEU A 140 -4.55 -17.32 8.27
CA LEU A 140 -3.73 -16.69 7.23
C LEU A 140 -3.30 -17.69 6.16
N GLU A 141 -2.82 -18.87 6.55
CA GLU A 141 -2.43 -19.92 5.60
C GLU A 141 -3.60 -20.36 4.73
N GLU A 142 -4.78 -20.57 5.31
CA GLU A 142 -6.00 -20.90 4.58
C GLU A 142 -6.37 -19.78 3.59
N LEU A 143 -6.27 -18.51 4.01
CA LEU A 143 -6.55 -17.38 3.13
C LEU A 143 -5.60 -17.34 1.92
N VAL A 144 -4.29 -17.34 2.17
CA VAL A 144 -3.27 -17.08 1.14
C VAL A 144 -2.98 -18.31 0.28
N LYS A 145 -2.99 -19.52 0.86
CA LYS A 145 -2.63 -20.76 0.13
C LYS A 145 -3.83 -21.45 -0.51
N ILE A 146 -5.06 -21.19 -0.05
CA ILE A 146 -6.25 -21.90 -0.52
C ILE A 146 -7.28 -20.93 -1.10
N LYS A 147 -7.80 -19.99 -0.28
CA LYS A 147 -8.95 -19.17 -0.66
C LYS A 147 -8.61 -18.17 -1.77
N GLU A 148 -7.54 -17.41 -1.63
CA GLU A 148 -7.13 -16.42 -2.63
C GLU A 148 -6.82 -17.04 -4.01
N PRO A 149 -6.02 -18.13 -4.13
CA PRO A 149 -5.81 -18.82 -5.40
C PRO A 149 -7.10 -19.37 -6.00
N LEU A 150 -8.01 -19.90 -5.17
CA LEU A 150 -9.30 -20.41 -5.63
C LEU A 150 -10.16 -19.28 -6.23
N LEU A 151 -10.31 -18.16 -5.53
CA LEU A 151 -11.06 -17.00 -6.00
C LEU A 151 -10.46 -16.45 -7.30
N TYR A 152 -9.14 -16.40 -7.39
CA TYR A 152 -8.43 -16.00 -8.62
C TYR A 152 -8.72 -16.95 -9.79
N LYS A 153 -8.65 -18.27 -9.57
CA LYS A 153 -8.96 -19.29 -10.58
C LYS A 153 -10.42 -19.22 -11.07
N LEU A 154 -11.34 -18.80 -10.20
CA LEU A 154 -12.74 -18.57 -10.54
C LEU A 154 -12.99 -17.23 -11.27
N GLY A 155 -11.96 -16.41 -11.50
CA GLY A 155 -12.11 -15.11 -12.14
C GLY A 155 -12.72 -14.03 -11.25
N LEU A 156 -12.70 -14.21 -9.92
CA LEU A 156 -13.29 -13.28 -8.95
C LEU A 156 -12.31 -12.17 -8.55
N PHE A 157 -11.81 -11.46 -9.56
CA PHE A 157 -10.96 -10.28 -9.42
C PHE A 157 -11.37 -9.20 -10.43
N LEU A 158 -11.02 -7.95 -10.15
CA LEU A 158 -11.27 -6.82 -11.05
C LEU A 158 -10.16 -6.71 -12.09
N GLY A 159 -10.55 -6.56 -13.36
CA GLY A 159 -9.62 -6.29 -14.45
C GLY A 159 -9.12 -4.85 -14.47
N ASN A 160 -8.01 -4.59 -15.17
CA ASN A 160 -7.35 -3.27 -15.20
C ASN A 160 -8.22 -2.13 -15.77
N ASN A 161 -9.23 -2.46 -16.58
CA ASN A 161 -10.17 -1.52 -17.19
C ASN A 161 -11.42 -1.27 -16.32
N ASP A 162 -11.57 -1.98 -15.20
CA ASP A 162 -12.67 -1.76 -14.28
C ASP A 162 -12.46 -0.42 -13.54
N PRO A 163 -13.46 0.48 -13.50
CA PRO A 163 -13.34 1.76 -12.78
C PRO A 163 -12.96 1.58 -11.30
N ALA A 164 -13.46 0.53 -10.64
CA ALA A 164 -13.13 0.27 -9.25
C ALA A 164 -11.71 -0.27 -9.07
N ALA A 165 -11.13 -0.92 -10.08
CA ALA A 165 -9.71 -1.28 -10.06
C ALA A 165 -8.82 -0.02 -10.04
N LYS A 166 -9.19 1.05 -10.77
CA LYS A 166 -8.48 2.34 -10.73
C LYS A 166 -8.52 2.96 -9.34
N VAL A 167 -9.69 3.00 -8.70
CA VAL A 167 -9.83 3.49 -7.31
C VAL A 167 -9.02 2.65 -6.32
N ALA A 168 -9.06 1.32 -6.45
CA ALA A 168 -8.29 0.43 -5.59
C ALA A 168 -6.77 0.59 -5.77
N ASN A 169 -6.31 1.09 -6.93
CA ASN A 169 -4.89 1.32 -7.22
C ASN A 169 -4.31 2.56 -6.54
N PHE A 170 -5.12 3.55 -6.13
CA PHE A 170 -4.60 4.66 -5.31
C PHE A 170 -4.00 4.17 -3.99
N GLY A 171 -4.55 3.11 -3.40
CA GLY A 171 -4.00 2.45 -2.22
C GLY A 171 -3.22 1.17 -2.53
N LYS A 172 -2.69 1.00 -3.75
CA LYS A 172 -1.83 -0.16 -4.07
C LYS A 172 -0.67 -0.23 -3.06
N PRO A 173 -0.34 -1.43 -2.53
CA PRO A 173 0.85 -1.60 -1.70
C PRO A 173 2.10 -1.13 -2.46
N SER A 174 2.89 -0.23 -1.87
CA SER A 174 4.10 0.33 -2.50
C SER A 174 5.26 -0.67 -2.57
N SER A 175 5.28 -1.67 -1.70
CA SER A 175 6.34 -2.68 -1.61
C SER A 175 5.81 -4.04 -1.14
N SER A 176 6.61 -5.09 -1.31
CA SER A 176 6.35 -6.42 -0.74
C SER A 176 6.27 -6.39 0.79
N LYS A 177 7.00 -5.47 1.44
CA LYS A 177 6.93 -5.22 2.88
C LYS A 177 5.52 -4.85 3.33
N ALA A 178 4.82 -3.99 2.58
CA ALA A 178 3.43 -3.62 2.89
C ALA A 178 2.48 -4.83 2.86
N VAL A 179 2.64 -5.70 1.84
CA VAL A 179 1.86 -6.94 1.71
C VAL A 179 2.15 -7.89 2.88
N TYR A 180 3.42 -8.13 3.18
CA TYR A 180 3.83 -9.00 4.27
C TYR A 180 3.32 -8.52 5.64
N LEU A 181 3.47 -7.23 5.94
CA LEU A 181 2.93 -6.64 7.18
C LEU A 181 1.41 -6.77 7.27
N SER A 182 0.71 -6.69 6.13
CA SER A 182 -0.74 -6.90 6.12
C SER A 182 -1.17 -8.35 6.35
N GLN A 183 -0.37 -9.32 5.91
CA GLN A 183 -0.61 -10.74 6.19
C GLN A 183 -0.44 -11.04 7.68
N ILE A 184 0.62 -10.53 8.30
CA ILE A 184 0.80 -10.63 9.76
C ILE A 184 -0.31 -9.86 10.50
N GLY A 185 -0.71 -8.69 10.00
CA GLY A 185 -1.85 -7.94 10.51
C GLY A 185 -3.18 -8.73 10.45
N TYR A 186 -3.38 -9.54 9.41
CA TYR A 186 -4.54 -10.43 9.30
C TYR A 186 -4.48 -11.56 10.33
N ALA A 187 -3.34 -12.24 10.46
CA ALA A 187 -3.16 -13.32 11.43
C ALA A 187 -3.40 -12.84 12.87
N THR A 188 -2.83 -11.69 13.24
CA THR A 188 -3.02 -11.09 14.57
C THR A 188 -4.47 -10.71 14.85
N LEU A 189 -5.25 -10.30 13.83
CA LEU A 189 -6.68 -10.01 14.00
C LEU A 189 -7.52 -11.26 14.21
N GLU A 190 -7.27 -12.32 13.45
CA GLU A 190 -7.98 -13.59 13.66
C GLU A 190 -7.61 -14.22 15.01
N ALA A 191 -6.35 -14.09 15.46
CA ALA A 191 -5.95 -14.45 16.81
C ALA A 191 -6.69 -13.61 17.87
N SER A 192 -6.76 -12.30 17.70
CA SER A 192 -7.47 -11.39 18.63
C SER A 192 -8.95 -11.74 18.73
N LYS A 193 -9.57 -12.10 17.60
CA LYS A 193 -10.96 -12.55 17.54
C LYS A 193 -11.14 -13.87 18.28
N LYS A 194 -10.23 -14.83 18.08
CA LYS A 194 -10.26 -16.11 18.80
C LYS A 194 -10.18 -15.92 20.32
N ILE A 195 -9.26 -15.07 20.80
CA ILE A 195 -9.18 -14.73 22.23
C ILE A 195 -10.50 -14.13 22.73
N SER A 196 -11.08 -13.18 21.98
CA SER A 196 -12.34 -12.56 22.37
C SER A 196 -13.51 -13.55 22.42
N GLU A 197 -13.52 -14.56 21.55
CA GLU A 197 -14.57 -15.59 21.52
C GLU A 197 -14.42 -16.62 22.65
N ASP A 198 -13.19 -16.97 23.02
CA ASP A 198 -12.89 -17.91 24.10
C ASP A 198 -13.05 -17.26 25.48
N ASN A 199 -12.62 -16.00 25.62
CA ASN A 199 -12.65 -15.25 26.88
C ASN A 199 -13.95 -14.46 27.11
N ARG A 200 -15.12 -15.03 26.78
CA ARG A 200 -16.47 -14.44 27.01
C ARG A 200 -16.74 -13.90 28.42
N ARG A 201 -15.87 -14.18 29.41
CA ARG A 201 -15.92 -13.63 30.77
C ARG A 201 -15.19 -12.29 30.96
N ASN A 202 -14.25 -11.89 30.08
CA ASN A 202 -13.43 -10.67 30.27
C ASN A 202 -13.47 -9.68 29.10
N VAL A 203 -13.91 -10.07 27.90
CA VAL A 203 -13.76 -9.22 26.70
C VAL A 203 -15.08 -8.57 26.22
N GLY A 204 -16.23 -8.95 26.80
CA GLY A 204 -17.51 -8.79 26.11
C GLY A 204 -18.57 -7.83 26.68
N ARG A 205 -18.31 -6.98 27.68
CA ARG A 205 -19.34 -6.04 28.20
C ARG A 205 -18.80 -4.70 28.73
N GLN A 206 -18.05 -3.95 27.93
CA GLN A 206 -18.01 -2.50 28.11
C GLN A 206 -18.27 -1.77 26.79
N PRO A 207 -19.22 -0.81 26.76
CA PRO A 207 -19.33 0.11 25.65
C PRO A 207 -18.12 1.04 25.70
N ALA A 208 -17.36 1.08 24.61
CA ALA A 208 -16.07 1.76 24.43
C ALA A 208 -14.85 1.00 24.98
N GLY A 209 -14.13 0.33 24.07
CA GLY A 209 -12.80 -0.21 24.30
C GLY A 209 -12.81 -1.66 24.76
N ILE A 210 -12.13 -2.53 24.00
CA ILE A 210 -11.54 -3.75 24.56
C ILE A 210 -10.71 -3.30 25.77
N PRO A 211 -10.83 -3.95 26.95
CA PRO A 211 -9.92 -3.66 28.05
C PRO A 211 -8.48 -3.72 27.53
N VAL A 212 -7.70 -2.69 27.82
CA VAL A 212 -6.25 -2.57 27.50
C VAL A 212 -5.45 -3.81 27.92
N GLN A 213 -6.06 -4.71 28.71
CA GLN A 213 -5.54 -5.97 29.23
C GLN A 213 -5.39 -7.11 28.21
N VAL A 214 -5.87 -7.02 26.97
CA VAL A 214 -5.53 -8.01 25.91
C VAL A 214 -4.46 -7.45 24.95
N GLN A 215 -3.55 -6.62 25.45
CA GLN A 215 -2.30 -6.29 24.74
C GLN A 215 -1.26 -7.37 25.06
N SER A 216 -1.53 -8.59 24.61
CA SER A 216 -0.57 -9.67 24.71
C SER A 216 0.44 -9.54 23.57
N LYS A 217 1.73 -9.44 23.91
CA LYS A 217 2.80 -9.55 22.93
C LYS A 217 2.90 -10.99 22.48
N VAL A 218 2.80 -11.21 21.18
CA VAL A 218 2.95 -12.55 20.64
C VAL A 218 4.44 -12.84 20.46
N ASP A 219 4.87 -13.97 20.99
CA ASP A 219 6.17 -14.52 20.58
C ASP A 219 6.06 -15.19 19.20
N LEU A 220 5.88 -14.38 18.15
CA LEU A 220 6.06 -14.85 16.78
C LEU A 220 7.55 -14.88 16.50
N ASP A 221 8.09 -16.06 16.21
CA ASP A 221 9.50 -16.25 15.81
C ASP A 221 9.91 -15.29 14.67
N GLU A 222 8.94 -14.81 13.88
CA GLU A 222 9.12 -13.90 12.75
C GLU A 222 8.35 -12.55 12.87
N CYS A 223 8.20 -11.96 14.07
CA CYS A 223 7.58 -10.63 14.14
C CYS A 223 8.45 -9.54 13.45
N PRO A 224 8.00 -8.91 12.35
CA PRO A 224 8.86 -8.03 11.52
C PRO A 224 9.24 -6.70 12.17
N LEU A 225 8.50 -6.28 13.19
CA LEU A 225 8.68 -5.00 13.88
C LEU A 225 9.22 -5.19 15.31
N ARG A 226 9.82 -6.35 15.60
CA ARG A 226 10.40 -6.65 16.92
C ARG A 226 11.72 -5.94 17.13
N GLY A 227 11.91 -5.39 18.32
CA GLY A 227 13.16 -4.76 18.74
C GLY A 227 13.32 -3.33 18.20
N ARG A 228 14.56 -2.93 17.88
CA ARG A 228 14.87 -1.59 17.36
C ARG A 228 15.21 -1.66 15.86
N PRO A 229 14.80 -0.68 15.04
CA PRO A 229 15.22 -0.60 13.65
C PRO A 229 16.71 -0.27 13.58
N ARG A 230 17.31 -0.50 12.41
CA ARG A 230 18.70 -0.13 12.15
C ARG A 230 18.81 1.38 11.92
N CYS A 231 19.49 2.08 12.81
CA CYS A 231 19.82 3.50 12.66
C CYS A 231 21.25 3.67 12.17
N SER A 232 21.43 4.09 10.92
CA SER A 232 22.75 4.40 10.38
C SER A 232 23.31 5.69 11.01
N PRO A 233 24.63 5.86 11.15
CA PRO A 233 25.21 7.11 11.64
C PRO A 233 24.80 8.35 10.81
N ALA A 234 24.49 8.16 9.53
CA ALA A 234 23.99 9.23 8.65
C ALA A 234 22.64 9.80 9.11
N SER A 235 21.82 9.01 9.82
CA SER A 235 20.52 9.43 10.37
C SER A 235 20.62 10.57 11.39
N LEU A 236 21.81 10.79 11.97
CA LEU A 236 22.07 11.93 12.86
C LEU A 236 22.08 13.28 12.13
N ARG A 237 22.24 13.27 10.80
CA ARG A 237 22.32 14.48 9.96
C ARG A 237 21.18 14.57 8.95
N PHE A 238 20.79 13.45 8.36
CA PHE A 238 19.79 13.39 7.30
C PHE A 238 18.63 12.48 7.71
N ARG A 239 17.40 12.84 7.33
CA ARG A 239 16.24 11.99 7.56
C ARG A 239 16.40 10.68 6.79
N THR A 240 16.09 9.55 7.41
CA THR A 240 15.95 8.26 6.73
C THR A 240 14.84 8.33 5.69
N ALA A 241 14.84 7.44 4.70
CA ALA A 241 13.81 7.40 3.67
C ALA A 241 12.45 6.94 4.22
N ASP A 242 12.47 6.03 5.20
CA ASP A 242 11.27 5.46 5.82
C ASP A 242 10.87 6.15 7.13
N GLY A 243 11.51 7.25 7.52
CA GLY A 243 11.20 7.99 8.74
C GLY A 243 11.69 7.36 10.06
N THR A 244 12.33 6.17 10.02
CA THR A 244 12.94 5.57 11.21
C THR A 244 14.02 6.47 11.82
N CYS A 245 14.28 6.30 13.12
CA CYS A 245 15.36 6.99 13.84
C CYS A 245 15.21 8.51 14.00
N ASN A 246 14.07 9.08 13.62
CA ASN A 246 13.73 10.46 13.93
C ASN A 246 13.54 10.67 15.44
N ASN A 247 12.80 9.77 16.10
CA ASN A 247 12.72 9.71 17.55
C ASN A 247 13.88 8.87 18.12
N LEU A 248 14.79 9.50 18.86
CA LEU A 248 16.01 8.84 19.36
C LEU A 248 15.74 7.79 20.46
N GLN A 249 14.64 7.93 21.21
CA GLN A 249 14.28 6.99 22.29
C GLN A 249 13.51 5.79 21.75
N HIS A 250 12.60 6.06 20.82
CA HIS A 250 11.69 5.10 20.19
C HIS A 250 11.82 5.15 18.66
N PRO A 251 12.86 4.52 18.07
CA PRO A 251 13.23 4.77 16.67
C PRO A 251 12.25 4.26 15.62
N TRP A 252 11.26 3.45 15.99
CA TRP A 252 10.14 3.09 15.10
C TRP A 252 9.12 4.23 14.97
N ILE A 253 8.93 5.07 16.00
CA ILE A 253 7.83 6.04 15.99
C ILE A 253 7.99 7.03 14.83
N GLY A 254 6.94 7.11 14.03
CA GLY A 254 6.88 7.93 12.83
C GLY A 254 7.59 7.33 11.61
N SER A 255 7.87 6.02 11.59
CA SER A 255 8.27 5.37 10.35
C SER A 255 7.07 5.06 9.46
N ALA A 256 7.30 5.00 8.15
CA ALA A 256 6.39 4.39 7.20
C ALA A 256 6.12 2.92 7.57
N MET A 257 5.02 2.38 7.05
CA MET A 257 4.52 1.01 7.24
C MET A 257 4.01 0.69 8.65
N LEU A 258 3.89 1.68 9.52
CA LEU A 258 3.26 1.52 10.83
C LEU A 258 1.75 1.80 10.80
N PRO A 259 1.02 1.34 11.84
CA PRO A 259 -0.35 1.78 12.09
C PRO A 259 -0.47 3.31 12.14
N MET A 260 -1.56 3.84 11.59
CA MET A 260 -1.96 5.23 11.86
C MET A 260 -2.22 5.43 13.37
N GLN A 261 -1.81 6.57 13.92
CA GLN A 261 -2.05 6.90 15.32
C GLN A 261 -3.56 7.09 15.58
N ARG A 262 -4.05 6.53 16.68
CA ARG A 262 -5.40 6.76 17.17
C ARG A 262 -5.43 7.84 18.24
N PHE A 263 -6.24 8.88 18.04
CA PHE A 263 -6.59 9.84 19.10
C PHE A 263 -7.73 9.35 19.99
N LEU A 264 -8.57 8.46 19.47
CA LEU A 264 -9.66 7.81 20.21
C LEU A 264 -9.65 6.30 19.92
N PRO A 265 -10.10 5.46 20.88
CA PRO A 265 -10.29 4.04 20.63
C PRO A 265 -11.21 3.78 19.42
N PRO A 266 -10.99 2.72 18.64
CA PRO A 266 -11.85 2.39 17.51
C PRO A 266 -13.22 1.92 17.97
N VAL A 267 -14.19 2.03 17.06
CA VAL A 267 -15.55 1.55 17.26
C VAL A 267 -15.88 0.53 16.17
N TYR A 268 -15.74 -0.74 16.51
CA TYR A 268 -16.18 -1.89 15.72
C TYR A 268 -17.31 -2.62 16.47
N GLU A 269 -18.22 -3.31 15.78
CA GLU A 269 -19.35 -3.99 16.45
C GLU A 269 -18.86 -5.13 17.37
N ASP A 270 -17.82 -5.86 16.95
CA ASP A 270 -17.16 -6.92 17.72
C ASP A 270 -15.99 -6.41 18.57
N GLY A 271 -15.77 -5.10 18.61
CA GLY A 271 -14.60 -4.48 19.24
C GLY A 271 -13.28 -4.66 18.48
N ILE A 272 -13.25 -5.47 17.42
CA ILE A 272 -12.02 -5.91 16.75
C ILE A 272 -11.96 -5.40 15.32
N GLN A 273 -12.90 -5.79 14.45
CA GLN A 273 -12.83 -5.46 13.03
C GLN A 273 -14.16 -5.44 12.27
N SER A 274 -15.27 -5.86 12.86
CA SER A 274 -16.58 -5.89 12.18
C SER A 274 -17.17 -4.49 12.02
N ILE A 275 -18.02 -4.31 11.01
CA ILE A 275 -18.63 -3.01 10.72
C ILE A 275 -19.52 -2.59 11.88
N ARG A 276 -19.31 -1.38 12.41
CA ARG A 276 -20.07 -0.90 13.55
C ARG A 276 -21.56 -0.80 13.24
N ARG A 277 -22.38 -0.92 14.28
CA ARG A 277 -23.82 -0.63 14.25
C ARG A 277 -24.11 0.79 14.72
N GLY A 278 -25.33 1.25 14.43
CA GLY A 278 -25.87 2.46 15.04
C GLY A 278 -26.03 2.31 16.55
N ILE A 279 -26.15 3.42 17.27
CA ILE A 279 -26.28 3.45 18.73
C ILE A 279 -27.50 2.68 19.26
N PHE A 280 -28.53 2.50 18.43
CA PHE A 280 -29.74 1.73 18.73
C PHE A 280 -29.67 0.27 18.23
N GLY A 281 -28.50 -0.22 17.81
CA GLY A 281 -28.29 -1.60 17.32
C GLY A 281 -28.69 -1.84 15.85
N ALA A 282 -29.26 -0.85 15.17
CA ALA A 282 -29.58 -0.95 13.75
C ALA A 282 -28.34 -0.95 12.85
N LYS A 283 -28.47 -1.49 11.63
CA LYS A 283 -27.43 -1.34 10.59
C LYS A 283 -27.27 0.14 10.23
N LEU A 284 -26.05 0.55 9.90
CA LEU A 284 -25.80 1.89 9.39
C LEU A 284 -26.36 2.03 7.96
N PRO A 285 -26.84 3.23 7.58
CA PRO A 285 -27.26 3.49 6.21
C PRO A 285 -26.09 3.33 5.24
N SER A 286 -26.39 2.97 3.99
CA SER A 286 -25.39 2.88 2.93
C SER A 286 -24.68 4.24 2.75
N PRO A 287 -23.33 4.25 2.60
CA PRO A 287 -22.58 5.44 2.20
C PRO A 287 -23.11 6.08 0.90
N ARG A 288 -23.60 5.28 -0.05
CA ARG A 288 -24.19 5.80 -1.29
C ARG A 288 -25.51 6.52 -1.03
N ALA A 289 -26.35 5.98 -0.14
CA ALA A 289 -27.58 6.66 0.27
C ALA A 289 -27.30 8.01 0.95
N ILE A 290 -26.26 8.07 1.80
CA ILE A 290 -25.83 9.33 2.42
C ILE A 290 -25.31 10.31 1.35
N SER A 291 -24.49 9.83 0.41
CA SER A 291 -23.94 10.65 -0.68
C SER A 291 -25.05 11.32 -1.49
N THR A 292 -26.08 10.58 -1.89
CA THR A 292 -27.16 11.13 -2.73
C THR A 292 -28.13 12.05 -1.98
N ILE A 293 -28.28 11.89 -0.66
CA ILE A 293 -29.18 12.71 0.15
C ILE A 293 -28.49 14.00 0.64
N ILE A 294 -27.24 13.90 1.07
CA ILE A 294 -26.53 14.97 1.78
C ILE A 294 -25.57 15.75 0.86
N HIS A 295 -24.80 15.06 0.01
CA HIS A 295 -23.74 15.68 -0.80
C HIS A 295 -24.27 16.02 -2.18
N ARG A 296 -25.02 17.12 -2.28
CA ARG A 296 -25.55 17.61 -3.55
C ARG A 296 -24.43 18.20 -4.41
N ASP A 297 -24.51 17.93 -5.70
CA ASP A 297 -23.64 18.54 -6.70
C ASP A 297 -24.17 19.95 -7.00
N GLU A 298 -23.54 20.96 -6.40
CA GLU A 298 -23.86 22.37 -6.57
C GLU A 298 -22.59 23.13 -6.94
N ASP A 299 -22.65 23.87 -8.04
CA ASP A 299 -21.56 24.76 -8.44
C ASP A 299 -21.61 26.05 -7.61
N ARG A 300 -20.70 26.16 -6.64
CA ARG A 300 -20.56 27.32 -5.76
C ARG A 300 -19.09 27.70 -5.62
N GLU A 301 -18.68 28.70 -6.38
CA GLU A 301 -17.31 29.21 -6.34
C GLU A 301 -17.02 29.97 -5.02
N ILE A 302 -15.80 29.81 -4.51
CA ILE A 302 -15.29 30.56 -3.35
C ILE A 302 -14.18 31.48 -3.83
N HIS A 303 -14.47 32.78 -3.97
CA HIS A 303 -13.52 33.75 -4.51
C HIS A 303 -12.34 34.10 -3.58
N SER A 304 -12.36 33.66 -2.32
CA SER A 304 -11.29 33.93 -1.35
C SER A 304 -10.11 32.96 -1.44
N VAL A 305 -10.21 31.90 -2.24
CA VAL A 305 -9.13 30.90 -2.42
C VAL A 305 -8.96 30.57 -3.90
N THR A 306 -7.73 30.31 -4.31
CA THR A 306 -7.45 29.80 -5.66
C THR A 306 -7.47 28.27 -5.65
N LEU A 307 -7.54 27.65 -6.83
CA LEU A 307 -7.45 26.19 -6.96
C LEU A 307 -6.15 25.61 -6.37
N MET A 308 -5.08 26.42 -6.29
CA MET A 308 -3.82 26.03 -5.64
C MET A 308 -4.01 25.65 -4.18
N PHE A 309 -5.00 26.23 -3.48
CA PHE A 309 -5.30 25.87 -2.10
C PHE A 309 -5.68 24.39 -1.99
N MET A 310 -6.66 23.94 -2.77
CA MET A 310 -7.04 22.51 -2.82
C MET A 310 -5.85 21.64 -3.25
N GLN A 311 -5.13 22.07 -4.28
CA GLN A 311 -4.04 21.28 -4.83
C GLN A 311 -2.86 21.10 -3.87
N TRP A 312 -2.50 22.14 -3.12
CA TRP A 312 -1.49 22.07 -2.05
C TRP A 312 -1.96 21.16 -0.92
N GLY A 313 -3.23 21.22 -0.55
CA GLY A 313 -3.84 20.33 0.44
C GLY A 313 -3.67 18.85 0.06
N GLN A 314 -3.98 18.48 -1.18
CA GLN A 314 -3.78 17.13 -1.68
C GLN A 314 -2.29 16.73 -1.74
N PHE A 315 -1.42 17.63 -2.20
CA PHE A 315 0.01 17.36 -2.27
C PHE A 315 0.62 17.04 -0.90
N ILE A 316 0.18 17.76 0.14
CA ILE A 316 0.59 17.54 1.53
C ILE A 316 -0.06 16.29 2.11
N ASP A 317 -1.35 16.03 1.85
CA ASP A 317 -2.02 14.78 2.25
C ASP A 317 -1.23 13.55 1.79
N HIS A 318 -0.73 13.58 0.56
CA HIS A 318 0.07 12.50 -0.01
C HIS A 318 1.45 12.35 0.65
N ASP A 319 2.00 13.42 1.24
CA ASP A 319 3.28 13.40 1.97
C ASP A 319 3.16 12.73 3.34
N ILE A 320 1.97 12.80 3.97
CA ILE A 320 1.79 12.34 5.36
C ILE A 320 0.91 11.09 5.48
N THR A 321 0.08 10.79 4.49
CA THR A 321 -0.83 9.64 4.53
C THR A 321 -0.98 8.90 3.20
N SER A 322 -0.96 7.57 3.30
CA SER A 322 -1.28 6.65 2.22
C SER A 322 -1.73 5.35 2.85
N THR A 323 -3.00 4.99 2.67
CA THR A 323 -3.51 3.75 3.26
C THR A 323 -3.38 2.59 2.29
N VAL A 324 -2.75 1.49 2.72
CA VAL A 324 -2.67 0.26 1.94
C VAL A 324 -4.07 -0.34 1.76
N LYS A 325 -4.43 -0.71 0.54
CA LYS A 325 -5.61 -1.51 0.19
C LYS A 325 -5.20 -2.97 0.07
N SER A 326 -6.02 -3.87 0.61
CA SER A 326 -5.76 -5.31 0.49
C SER A 326 -5.66 -5.74 -0.97
N ARG A 327 -4.85 -6.77 -1.21
CA ARG A 327 -4.72 -7.47 -2.49
C ARG A 327 -4.95 -8.96 -2.25
N GLY A 328 -5.42 -9.65 -3.27
CA GLY A 328 -5.52 -11.10 -3.29
C GLY A 328 -4.30 -11.73 -3.96
N PHE A 329 -4.49 -12.98 -4.42
CA PHE A 329 -3.46 -13.76 -5.11
C PHE A 329 -2.80 -12.98 -6.25
N ASN A 330 -1.47 -13.06 -6.37
CA ASN A 330 -0.66 -12.37 -7.38
C ASN A 330 -0.89 -10.85 -7.46
N GLY A 331 -1.29 -10.20 -6.37
CA GLY A 331 -1.54 -8.76 -6.37
C GLY A 331 -2.85 -8.36 -7.06
N SER A 332 -3.72 -9.33 -7.35
CA SER A 332 -5.05 -9.08 -7.91
C SER A 332 -5.94 -8.27 -6.95
N ILE A 333 -6.94 -7.60 -7.51
CA ILE A 333 -7.90 -6.80 -6.77
C ILE A 333 -9.16 -7.65 -6.62
N PRO A 334 -9.53 -8.12 -5.42
CA PRO A 334 -10.72 -8.95 -5.23
C PRO A 334 -11.99 -8.30 -5.76
N LYS A 335 -12.80 -9.07 -6.48
CA LYS A 335 -14.15 -8.66 -6.89
C LYS A 335 -15.13 -8.89 -5.74
N CYS A 336 -16.04 -7.95 -5.51
CA CYS A 336 -16.98 -7.97 -4.39
C CYS A 336 -18.45 -7.95 -4.86
N CYS A 337 -18.73 -7.49 -6.08
CA CYS A 337 -20.05 -7.49 -6.69
C CYS A 337 -20.15 -8.54 -7.81
N GLU A 338 -21.35 -9.05 -8.05
CA GLU A 338 -21.65 -9.98 -9.15
C GLU A 338 -22.60 -9.37 -10.18
N ASP A 339 -22.82 -10.10 -11.28
CA ASP A 339 -23.72 -9.74 -12.37
C ASP A 339 -23.47 -8.34 -12.96
N GLY A 340 -22.24 -7.83 -12.91
CA GLY A 340 -21.93 -6.47 -13.38
C GLY A 340 -22.38 -5.36 -12.41
N GLY A 341 -22.47 -5.65 -11.12
CA GLY A 341 -22.78 -4.67 -10.08
C GLY A 341 -24.23 -4.68 -9.61
N HIS A 342 -25.02 -5.71 -9.91
CA HIS A 342 -26.43 -5.77 -9.48
C HIS A 342 -26.58 -6.10 -8.00
N LYS A 343 -25.71 -6.95 -7.47
CA LYS A 343 -25.73 -7.41 -6.07
C LYS A 343 -24.33 -7.82 -5.63
N SER A 344 -24.15 -7.95 -4.31
CA SER A 344 -22.91 -8.44 -3.72
C SER A 344 -22.75 -9.94 -3.98
N LEU A 345 -21.50 -10.38 -4.13
CA LEU A 345 -21.18 -11.81 -4.20
C LEU A 345 -21.67 -12.56 -2.93
N PRO A 346 -22.05 -13.85 -3.06
CA PRO A 346 -22.33 -14.71 -1.91
C PRO A 346 -21.13 -14.83 -0.96
N ARG A 347 -21.39 -15.11 0.32
CA ARG A 347 -20.36 -15.04 1.39
C ARG A 347 -19.21 -16.03 1.17
N GLU A 348 -19.52 -17.18 0.60
CA GLU A 348 -18.59 -18.24 0.23
C GLU A 348 -17.57 -17.80 -0.84
N PHE A 349 -17.98 -16.90 -1.73
CA PHE A 349 -17.15 -16.35 -2.82
C PHE A 349 -16.58 -14.97 -2.48
N LEU A 350 -16.97 -14.40 -1.34
CA LEU A 350 -16.51 -13.09 -0.93
C LEU A 350 -15.11 -13.18 -0.29
N HIS A 351 -14.17 -12.41 -0.83
CA HIS A 351 -12.87 -12.22 -0.22
C HIS A 351 -13.03 -11.52 1.15
N PRO A 352 -12.29 -11.89 2.22
CA PRO A 352 -12.46 -11.26 3.55
C PRO A 352 -12.25 -9.74 3.58
N SER A 353 -11.49 -9.20 2.62
CA SER A 353 -11.28 -7.76 2.49
C SER A 353 -12.40 -7.01 1.77
N CYS A 354 -13.38 -7.70 1.17
CA CYS A 354 -14.50 -7.05 0.50
C CYS A 354 -15.45 -6.38 1.50
N LEU A 355 -15.93 -5.19 1.13
CA LEU A 355 -16.98 -4.47 1.83
C LEU A 355 -17.81 -3.69 0.80
N PRO A 356 -18.58 -4.38 -0.06
CA PRO A 356 -19.33 -3.75 -1.14
C PRO A 356 -20.31 -2.70 -0.60
N ILE A 357 -20.47 -1.62 -1.35
CA ILE A 357 -21.38 -0.52 -0.99
C ILE A 357 -22.72 -0.80 -1.68
N GLU A 358 -23.76 -1.02 -0.87
CA GLU A 358 -25.13 -1.22 -1.35
C GLU A 358 -25.67 0.06 -2.00
N VAL A 359 -26.21 -0.05 -3.22
CA VAL A 359 -26.83 1.07 -3.93
C VAL A 359 -28.34 1.03 -3.73
N PRO A 360 -28.98 2.09 -3.23
CA PRO A 360 -30.43 2.14 -3.08
C PRO A 360 -31.16 2.00 -4.42
N ARG A 361 -32.32 1.32 -4.43
CA ARG A 361 -33.13 1.16 -5.65
C ARG A 361 -33.60 2.47 -6.26
N ASN A 362 -33.76 3.51 -5.43
CA ASN A 362 -34.14 4.85 -5.84
C ASN A 362 -32.93 5.78 -6.07
N ASP A 363 -31.73 5.23 -6.26
CA ASP A 363 -30.55 6.04 -6.62
C ASP A 363 -30.83 6.86 -7.89
N PRO A 364 -30.58 8.18 -7.90
CA PRO A 364 -30.97 9.04 -9.01
C PRO A 364 -30.20 8.76 -10.31
N PHE A 365 -29.02 8.14 -10.23
CA PHE A 365 -28.11 7.91 -11.36
C PHE A 365 -27.90 6.41 -11.62
N LEU A 366 -27.44 5.66 -10.63
CA LEU A 366 -26.99 4.27 -10.78
C LEU A 366 -28.14 3.28 -11.02
N SER A 367 -29.34 3.58 -10.53
CA SER A 367 -30.52 2.72 -10.76
C SER A 367 -30.89 2.59 -12.24
N ARG A 368 -30.60 3.62 -13.06
CA ARG A 368 -30.84 3.62 -14.51
C ARG A 368 -29.98 2.60 -15.25
N PHE A 369 -28.88 2.18 -14.63
CA PHE A 369 -27.94 1.17 -15.13
C PHE A 369 -28.09 -0.18 -14.39
N ASN A 370 -29.13 -0.32 -13.58
CA ASN A 370 -29.39 -1.51 -12.75
C ASN A 370 -28.25 -1.88 -11.78
N ILE A 371 -27.48 -0.88 -11.33
CA ILE A 371 -26.38 -1.09 -10.39
C ILE A 371 -26.95 -1.05 -8.95
N GLY A 372 -26.86 -2.19 -8.25
CA GLY A 372 -27.26 -2.37 -6.85
C GLY A 372 -26.08 -2.56 -5.88
N CYS A 373 -24.85 -2.68 -6.40
CA CYS A 373 -23.64 -2.96 -5.65
C CYS A 373 -22.46 -2.20 -6.28
N MET A 374 -21.73 -1.43 -5.46
CA MET A 374 -20.48 -0.81 -5.85
C MET A 374 -19.31 -1.55 -5.20
N GLU A 375 -18.30 -1.84 -6.02
CA GLU A 375 -17.05 -2.46 -5.61
C GLU A 375 -16.35 -1.61 -4.55
N PHE A 376 -15.97 -2.25 -3.44
CA PHE A 376 -15.17 -1.59 -2.42
C PHE A 376 -14.41 -2.62 -1.58
N ILE A 377 -13.12 -2.35 -1.40
CA ILE A 377 -12.22 -3.19 -0.61
C ILE A 377 -11.71 -2.38 0.57
N ARG A 378 -11.71 -3.04 1.73
CA ARG A 378 -11.20 -2.49 2.99
C ARG A 378 -9.71 -2.20 2.88
N SER A 379 -9.28 -1.18 3.61
CA SER A 379 -7.87 -0.95 3.89
C SER A 379 -7.25 -2.19 4.54
N ALA A 380 -6.04 -2.55 4.13
CA ALA A 380 -5.31 -3.69 4.64
C ALA A 380 -5.07 -3.55 6.16
N PRO A 381 -5.15 -4.65 6.93
CA PRO A 381 -4.87 -4.59 8.35
C PRO A 381 -3.37 -4.32 8.57
N SER A 382 -3.02 -3.63 9.64
CA SER A 382 -1.62 -3.39 10.02
C SER A 382 -1.19 -4.30 11.16
N THR A 383 0.09 -4.66 11.17
CA THR A 383 0.74 -5.26 12.34
C THR A 383 1.32 -4.16 13.23
N ARG A 384 1.16 -4.31 14.55
CA ARG A 384 1.71 -3.39 15.54
C ARG A 384 3.19 -3.70 15.81
N ILE A 385 3.89 -2.74 16.43
CA ILE A 385 5.21 -3.00 17.01
C ILE A 385 5.08 -4.15 18.01
N GLU A 386 6.04 -5.08 18.02
CA GLU A 386 5.97 -6.33 18.80
C GLU A 386 4.75 -7.24 18.49
N CYS A 387 4.07 -7.05 17.37
CA CYS A 387 2.95 -7.88 16.91
C CYS A 387 1.84 -8.04 17.97
N GLU A 388 1.57 -6.97 18.72
CA GLU A 388 0.53 -6.94 19.75
C GLU A 388 -0.84 -7.27 19.18
N LEU A 389 -1.57 -8.13 19.90
CA LEU A 389 -2.96 -8.45 19.59
C LEU A 389 -3.89 -7.25 19.91
N GLY A 390 -5.04 -7.21 19.24
CA GLY A 390 -6.07 -6.21 19.46
C GLY A 390 -6.96 -5.97 18.23
N TRP A 391 -7.50 -4.76 18.17
CA TRP A 391 -8.37 -4.31 17.10
C TRP A 391 -7.61 -3.98 15.80
N ARG A 392 -8.37 -3.92 14.70
CA ARG A 392 -7.89 -3.63 13.36
C ARG A 392 -7.31 -2.22 13.25
N GLU A 393 -6.03 -2.17 12.93
CA GLU A 393 -5.33 -0.98 12.48
C GLU A 393 -5.13 -0.96 10.97
N GLN A 394 -4.84 0.22 10.41
CA GLN A 394 -4.58 0.42 8.99
C GLN A 394 -3.14 0.89 8.79
N ILE A 395 -2.48 0.35 7.76
CA ILE A 395 -1.08 0.66 7.46
C ILE A 395 -1.02 2.05 6.79
N ASN A 396 -0.19 2.94 7.33
CA ASN A 396 0.28 4.10 6.58
C ASN A 396 1.56 3.72 5.83
N GLN A 397 1.52 3.66 4.49
CA GLN A 397 2.69 3.26 3.69
C GLN A 397 3.64 4.42 3.34
N VAL A 398 3.34 5.63 3.81
CA VAL A 398 4.25 6.78 3.72
C VAL A 398 4.68 7.24 5.11
N THR A 399 5.73 8.07 5.18
CA THR A 399 6.12 8.68 6.45
C THR A 399 5.03 9.67 6.91
N PRO A 400 4.81 9.88 8.21
CA PRO A 400 3.86 10.87 8.72
C PRO A 400 4.50 12.27 8.89
N TYR A 401 5.75 12.44 8.46
CA TYR A 401 6.44 13.73 8.53
C TYR A 401 6.21 14.51 7.24
N ILE A 402 6.24 15.84 7.33
CA ILE A 402 6.32 16.70 6.13
C ILE A 402 7.79 16.72 5.70
N ASP A 403 8.23 15.71 4.97
CA ASP A 403 9.63 15.53 4.58
C ASP A 403 9.85 15.38 3.08
N GLY A 404 8.80 15.65 2.30
CA GLY A 404 8.83 15.54 0.84
C GLY A 404 8.93 14.10 0.36
N SER A 405 8.56 13.10 1.16
CA SER A 405 8.38 11.71 0.75
C SER A 405 7.49 11.56 -0.50
N THR A 406 6.57 12.50 -0.73
CA THR A 406 5.80 12.57 -1.98
C THR A 406 6.67 12.77 -3.24
N ILE A 407 7.86 13.38 -3.06
CA ILE A 407 8.89 13.55 -4.11
C ILE A 407 9.95 12.44 -4.01
N TYR A 408 10.36 12.06 -2.79
CA TYR A 408 11.55 11.26 -2.54
C TYR A 408 11.28 9.79 -2.21
N GLY A 409 10.04 9.37 -2.02
CA GLY A 409 9.68 8.02 -1.61
C GLY A 409 9.70 7.86 -0.09
N SER A 410 9.10 6.76 0.39
CA SER A 410 8.97 6.43 1.81
C SER A 410 9.71 5.14 2.21
N ASP A 411 10.62 4.67 1.36
CA ASP A 411 11.56 3.59 1.62
C ASP A 411 12.79 3.77 0.74
N VAL A 412 13.85 3.00 1.03
CA VAL A 412 15.14 3.13 0.34
C VAL A 412 15.03 2.78 -1.14
N ASP A 413 14.26 1.75 -1.49
CA ASP A 413 14.11 1.31 -2.89
C ASP A 413 13.36 2.37 -3.70
N ALA A 414 12.31 2.96 -3.13
CA ALA A 414 11.59 4.07 -3.72
C ALA A 414 12.49 5.31 -3.89
N ALA A 415 13.26 5.66 -2.85
CA ALA A 415 14.17 6.80 -2.88
C ALA A 415 15.32 6.64 -3.87
N ASP A 416 15.84 5.44 -4.03
CA ASP A 416 16.86 5.14 -5.03
C ASP A 416 16.26 5.10 -6.45
N SER A 417 15.01 4.63 -6.60
CA SER A 417 14.34 4.54 -7.90
C SER A 417 14.09 5.89 -8.57
N VAL A 418 13.95 6.97 -7.78
CA VAL A 418 13.76 8.33 -8.34
C VAL A 418 15.08 9.01 -8.72
N ARG A 419 16.24 8.46 -8.35
CA ARG A 419 17.54 9.12 -8.51
C ARG A 419 18.19 8.80 -9.84
N THR A 420 18.92 9.78 -10.39
CA THR A 420 19.80 9.55 -11.54
C THR A 420 21.21 9.14 -11.13
N PHE A 421 21.52 9.19 -9.82
CA PHE A 421 22.86 9.00 -9.25
C PHE A 421 23.95 9.84 -9.94
N ARG A 422 23.57 11.04 -10.39
CA ARG A 422 24.45 12.01 -11.03
C ARG A 422 24.16 13.41 -10.50
N ASN A 423 25.18 14.07 -9.92
CA ASN A 423 25.11 15.44 -9.42
C ASN A 423 23.96 15.68 -8.42
N GLY A 424 23.56 14.66 -7.67
CA GLY A 424 22.48 14.68 -6.69
C GLY A 424 21.09 14.83 -7.30
N LYS A 425 20.90 14.56 -8.59
CA LYS A 425 19.63 14.78 -9.30
C LYS A 425 18.67 13.59 -9.21
N ILE A 426 17.40 13.91 -9.40
CA ILE A 426 16.30 12.96 -9.57
C ILE A 426 15.78 12.99 -11.00
N PHE A 427 15.09 11.93 -11.41
CA PHE A 427 14.72 11.71 -12.80
C PHE A 427 13.71 12.74 -13.30
N TYR A 428 14.09 13.37 -14.41
CA TYR A 428 13.28 14.30 -15.19
C TYR A 428 13.82 14.31 -16.62
N GLY A 429 13.02 13.91 -17.60
CA GLY A 429 13.42 13.93 -19.01
C GLY A 429 12.81 12.81 -19.85
N ASN A 430 13.30 12.65 -21.08
CA ASN A 430 12.70 11.78 -22.09
C ASN A 430 12.67 10.28 -21.68
N SER A 431 11.51 9.64 -21.87
CA SER A 431 11.27 8.20 -21.61
C SER A 431 12.24 7.25 -22.32
N ASN A 432 12.83 7.66 -23.45
CA ASN A 432 13.66 6.81 -24.32
C ASN A 432 14.97 6.30 -23.67
N GLN A 433 15.28 6.68 -22.43
CA GLN A 433 16.46 6.21 -21.68
C GLN A 433 16.21 4.98 -20.79
N ASN A 434 15.25 4.10 -21.10
CA ASN A 434 14.90 2.90 -20.30
C ASN A 434 14.50 3.19 -18.84
N HIS A 435 14.10 4.43 -18.55
CA HIS A 435 13.72 4.85 -17.20
C HIS A 435 12.22 5.07 -17.05
N GLY A 436 11.45 5.29 -18.12
CA GLY A 436 9.99 5.42 -18.02
C GLY A 436 9.32 4.10 -17.63
N LYS A 437 8.58 4.07 -16.52
CA LYS A 437 7.70 2.94 -16.19
C LYS A 437 6.54 2.91 -17.20
N GLU A 438 6.08 1.71 -17.59
CA GLU A 438 5.03 1.52 -18.61
C GLU A 438 3.74 2.31 -18.33
N ASP A 439 3.48 2.67 -17.07
CA ASP A 439 2.29 3.39 -16.60
C ASP A 439 2.46 4.94 -16.49
N GLU A 440 3.52 5.53 -17.03
CA GLU A 440 3.73 6.98 -16.94
C GLU A 440 2.84 7.79 -17.88
N ILE A 441 2.41 8.98 -17.43
CA ILE A 441 1.55 9.86 -18.25
C ILE A 441 2.25 10.29 -19.54
N CYS A 442 3.56 10.55 -19.47
CA CYS A 442 4.38 10.94 -20.63
C CYS A 442 4.42 9.87 -21.74
N THR A 443 4.25 8.59 -21.40
CA THR A 443 4.21 7.47 -22.38
C THR A 443 2.79 7.17 -22.85
N SER A 444 1.79 7.76 -22.20
CA SER A 444 0.35 7.54 -22.43
C SER A 444 -0.31 8.62 -23.31
N GLY A 445 0.48 9.33 -24.13
CA GLY A 445 -0.02 10.34 -25.07
C GLY A 445 0.01 11.79 -24.57
N ALA A 446 0.84 12.11 -23.57
CA ALA A 446 1.03 13.50 -23.17
C ALA A 446 1.72 14.33 -24.27
N LEU A 447 1.45 15.64 -24.30
CA LEU A 447 2.12 16.58 -25.21
C LEU A 447 3.62 16.74 -24.93
N SER A 448 4.04 16.44 -23.70
CA SER A 448 5.44 16.48 -23.30
C SER A 448 6.02 15.07 -23.29
N GLU A 449 7.16 14.88 -23.95
CA GLU A 449 7.94 13.65 -23.87
C GLU A 449 8.78 13.57 -22.58
N ASP A 450 8.85 14.66 -21.80
CA ASP A 450 9.55 14.67 -20.53
C ASP A 450 8.71 13.97 -19.46
N CYS A 451 9.25 12.87 -18.97
CA CYS A 451 8.71 12.09 -17.88
C CYS A 451 9.17 12.61 -16.53
N VAL A 452 8.33 12.40 -15.52
CA VAL A 452 8.59 12.75 -14.12
C VAL A 452 8.34 11.52 -13.27
N GLN A 453 9.30 11.16 -12.43
CA GLN A 453 9.21 10.02 -11.51
C GLN A 453 9.34 10.49 -10.07
N PRO A 454 8.25 10.95 -9.45
CA PRO A 454 8.25 11.25 -8.03
C PRO A 454 8.11 9.96 -7.20
N GLY A 455 8.34 10.07 -5.90
CA GLY A 455 8.31 8.94 -4.97
C GLY A 455 6.91 8.45 -4.57
N ASP A 456 5.88 9.27 -4.72
CA ASP A 456 4.48 8.85 -4.50
C ASP A 456 3.85 8.28 -5.77
N HIS A 457 3.26 7.09 -5.68
CA HIS A 457 2.66 6.40 -6.84
C HIS A 457 1.30 6.98 -7.26
N ARG A 458 0.71 7.88 -6.49
CA ARG A 458 -0.59 8.52 -6.79
C ARG A 458 -0.42 9.87 -7.48
N PHE A 459 0.81 10.26 -7.82
CA PHE A 459 1.11 11.55 -8.45
C PHE A 459 0.30 11.87 -9.72
N ASN A 460 -0.19 10.83 -10.41
CA ASN A 460 -0.97 10.90 -11.65
C ASN A 460 -2.49 10.84 -11.46
N GLU A 461 -2.99 10.99 -10.23
CA GLU A 461 -4.44 10.95 -9.94
C GLU A 461 -5.23 12.04 -10.67
N ASN A 462 -4.69 13.25 -10.76
CA ASN A 462 -5.26 14.34 -11.55
C ASN A 462 -4.16 15.27 -12.11
N PRO A 463 -4.44 16.04 -13.17
CA PRO A 463 -3.43 16.88 -13.83
C PRO A 463 -2.81 17.96 -12.94
N GLY A 464 -3.57 18.50 -11.99
CA GLY A 464 -3.06 19.52 -11.06
C GLY A 464 -2.00 18.95 -10.11
N LEU A 465 -2.21 17.72 -9.63
CA LEU A 465 -1.23 17.02 -8.80
C LEU A 465 0.05 16.71 -9.57
N VAL A 466 -0.07 16.24 -10.82
CA VAL A 466 1.08 16.01 -11.71
C VAL A 466 1.91 17.28 -11.89
N ALA A 467 1.24 18.43 -12.06
CA ALA A 467 1.91 19.72 -12.17
C ALA A 467 2.70 20.06 -10.90
N MET A 468 2.13 19.82 -9.71
CA MET A 468 2.84 20.02 -8.43
C MET A 468 4.10 19.17 -8.31
N HIS A 469 3.99 17.86 -8.59
CA HIS A 469 5.16 16.98 -8.58
C HIS A 469 6.22 17.43 -9.58
N THR A 470 5.82 17.81 -10.80
CA THR A 470 6.73 18.31 -11.83
C THR A 470 7.50 19.55 -11.37
N VAL A 471 6.82 20.50 -10.73
CA VAL A 471 7.43 21.73 -10.21
C VAL A 471 8.49 21.38 -9.16
N PHE A 472 8.17 20.54 -8.18
CA PHE A 472 9.10 20.19 -7.11
C PHE A 472 10.28 19.33 -7.59
N VAL A 473 10.05 18.44 -8.56
CA VAL A 473 11.13 17.65 -9.17
C VAL A 473 12.11 18.56 -9.92
N ARG A 474 11.59 19.48 -10.75
CA ARG A 474 12.42 20.49 -11.42
C ARG A 474 13.13 21.40 -10.42
N TYR A 475 12.46 21.79 -9.33
CA TYR A 475 13.03 22.61 -8.27
C TYR A 475 14.21 21.91 -7.57
N HIS A 476 14.05 20.64 -7.20
CA HIS A 476 15.15 19.83 -6.66
C HIS A 476 16.34 19.82 -7.64
N ASN A 477 16.11 19.49 -8.92
CA ASN A 477 17.19 19.42 -9.90
C ASN A 477 17.89 20.76 -10.14
N LYS A 478 17.17 21.88 -10.04
CA LYS A 478 17.75 23.24 -10.09
C LYS A 478 18.69 23.47 -8.91
N ILE A 479 18.25 23.16 -7.68
CA ILE A 479 19.06 23.34 -6.47
C ILE A 479 20.27 22.39 -6.47
N ALA A 480 20.10 21.12 -6.83
CA ALA A 480 21.18 20.14 -6.95
C ALA A 480 22.26 20.61 -7.95
N SER A 481 21.87 21.16 -9.10
CA SER A 481 22.80 21.73 -10.08
C SER A 481 23.59 22.92 -9.52
N ILE A 482 22.96 23.78 -8.72
CA ILE A 482 23.65 24.90 -8.06
C ILE A 482 24.65 24.37 -7.02
N LEU A 483 24.21 23.46 -6.14
CA LEU A 483 25.03 22.89 -5.08
C LEU A 483 26.23 22.10 -5.61
N SER A 484 26.03 21.29 -6.64
CA SER A 484 27.09 20.56 -7.34
C SER A 484 28.14 21.49 -7.93
N ARG A 485 27.73 22.64 -8.50
CA ARG A 485 28.65 23.62 -9.10
C ARG A 485 29.46 24.38 -8.07
N ILE A 486 28.84 24.82 -6.97
CA ILE A 486 29.54 25.57 -5.91
C ILE A 486 30.34 24.67 -4.96
N ASN A 487 29.98 23.37 -4.88
CA ASN A 487 30.72 22.36 -4.13
C ASN A 487 31.19 21.20 -5.02
N PRO A 488 32.18 21.40 -5.91
CA PRO A 488 32.67 20.33 -6.80
C PRO A 488 33.25 19.11 -6.07
N HIS A 489 33.58 19.27 -4.79
CA HIS A 489 34.13 18.23 -3.91
C HIS A 489 33.04 17.35 -3.26
N TRP A 490 31.75 17.67 -3.43
CA TRP A 490 30.66 16.85 -2.90
C TRP A 490 30.42 15.63 -3.79
N SER A 491 30.15 14.50 -3.15
CA SER A 491 29.62 13.32 -3.85
C SER A 491 28.19 13.57 -4.32
N ASP A 492 27.72 12.70 -5.22
CA ASP A 492 26.31 12.62 -5.62
C ASP A 492 25.39 12.55 -4.39
N GLU A 493 25.67 11.61 -3.49
CA GLU A 493 24.89 11.38 -2.27
C GLU A 493 24.79 12.62 -1.39
N ARG A 494 25.92 13.31 -1.16
CA ARG A 494 25.90 14.52 -0.33
C ARG A 494 25.08 15.62 -0.99
N THR A 495 25.21 15.79 -2.30
CA THR A 495 24.44 16.78 -3.07
C THR A 495 22.95 16.46 -3.01
N TYR A 496 22.56 15.20 -3.19
CA TYR A 496 21.17 14.75 -3.08
C TYR A 496 20.58 15.03 -1.69
N GLN A 497 21.26 14.62 -0.62
CA GLN A 497 20.74 14.76 0.75
C GLN A 497 20.62 16.23 1.19
N GLU A 498 21.60 17.08 0.85
CA GLU A 498 21.51 18.52 1.14
C GLU A 498 20.42 19.19 0.30
N THR A 499 20.25 18.78 -0.97
CA THR A 499 19.16 19.28 -1.81
C THR A 499 17.79 18.86 -1.26
N ARG A 500 17.60 17.58 -0.94
CA ARG A 500 16.39 17.04 -0.30
C ARG A 500 16.07 17.82 0.97
N ARG A 501 17.08 18.11 1.80
CA ARG A 501 16.94 18.90 3.02
C ARG A 501 16.41 20.32 2.79
N ILE A 502 16.94 21.01 1.78
CA ILE A 502 16.44 22.35 1.43
C ILE A 502 14.99 22.28 0.94
N VAL A 503 14.69 21.33 0.04
CA VAL A 503 13.36 21.24 -0.58
C VAL A 503 12.28 20.93 0.45
N TYR A 504 12.46 19.93 1.32
CA TYR A 504 11.43 19.67 2.34
C TYR A 504 11.32 20.80 3.36
N SER A 505 12.38 21.57 3.60
CA SER A 505 12.31 22.75 4.48
C SER A 505 11.45 23.85 3.85
N VAL A 506 11.51 24.01 2.51
CA VAL A 506 10.61 24.91 1.77
C VAL A 506 9.16 24.43 1.88
N ILE A 507 8.90 23.13 1.72
CA ILE A 507 7.54 22.57 1.84
C ILE A 507 6.97 22.82 3.25
N GLN A 508 7.77 22.59 4.29
CA GLN A 508 7.39 22.87 5.68
C GLN A 508 7.08 24.35 5.90
N HIS A 509 7.91 25.25 5.34
CA HIS A 509 7.70 26.70 5.42
C HIS A 509 6.37 27.12 4.78
N GLU A 510 6.12 26.73 3.52
CA GLU A 510 4.90 27.09 2.81
C GLU A 510 3.64 26.53 3.48
N LEU A 511 3.71 25.30 4.00
CA LEU A 511 2.61 24.72 4.77
C LEU A 511 2.28 25.57 6.00
N ALA A 512 3.29 25.92 6.80
CA ALA A 512 3.09 26.63 8.06
C ALA A 512 2.68 28.10 7.86
N GLN A 513 3.31 28.79 6.91
CA GLN A 513 3.11 30.23 6.72
C GLN A 513 1.90 30.56 5.83
N CYS A 514 1.68 29.80 4.76
CA CYS A 514 0.69 30.13 3.75
C CYS A 514 -0.58 29.29 3.94
N TYR A 515 -0.43 27.96 3.94
CA TYR A 515 -1.58 27.06 3.88
C TYR A 515 -2.34 26.96 5.21
N ALA A 516 -1.64 26.72 6.32
CA ALA A 516 -2.27 26.54 7.63
C ALA A 516 -3.04 27.79 8.10
N ASN A 517 -2.51 28.99 7.83
CA ASN A 517 -3.17 30.25 8.14
C ASN A 517 -4.43 30.49 7.29
N GLY A 518 -4.45 30.00 6.05
CA GLY A 518 -5.65 30.03 5.20
C GLY A 518 -6.71 29.00 5.60
N LEU A 519 -6.28 27.86 6.14
CA LEU A 519 -7.18 26.77 6.56
C LEU A 519 -7.81 27.01 7.94
N VAL A 520 -7.01 27.44 8.91
CA VAL A 520 -7.45 27.70 10.28
C VAL A 520 -7.66 29.20 10.43
N ARG A 521 -8.92 29.63 10.36
CA ARG A 521 -9.28 31.02 10.68
C ARG A 521 -8.80 31.30 12.10
N GLN A 522 -7.87 32.26 12.26
CA GLN A 522 -7.47 32.67 13.60
C GLN A 522 -8.71 33.17 14.34
N PRO A 523 -9.00 32.67 15.57
CA PRO A 523 -10.20 33.05 16.30
C PRO A 523 -10.36 34.56 16.56
N ASN A 524 -9.30 35.37 16.35
CA ASN A 524 -9.23 36.77 16.79
C ASN A 524 -8.72 37.77 15.73
N THR A 525 -8.67 37.45 14.43
CA THR A 525 -8.42 38.49 13.42
C THR A 525 -9.74 39.12 12.97
N PRO A 526 -10.02 40.40 13.31
CA PRO A 526 -11.14 41.11 12.71
C PRO A 526 -10.93 41.15 11.19
N ALA A 527 -12.02 41.00 10.44
CA ALA A 527 -11.99 41.15 8.99
C ALA A 527 -11.36 42.51 8.66
N GLN A 528 -10.23 42.48 7.94
CA GLN A 528 -9.67 43.66 7.29
C GLN A 528 -10.17 43.73 5.86
#